data_AF-A0A7G4RH50-F1
#
_entry.id   AF-A0A7G4RH50-F1
#
_cell.length_a   1.000
_cell.length_b   1.000
_cell.length_c   1.000
_cell.angle_alpha   90.00
_cell.angle_beta   90.00
_cell.angle_gamma   90.00
#
_symmetry.space_group_name_H-M   'P 1'
#
loop_
_entity.id
_entity.type
_entity.pdbx_description
1 polymer ?
#
loop_
_entity_poly.entity_id
_entity_poly.type
_entity_poly.pdbx_seq_one_letter_code
_entity_poly.pdbx_strand_id
1 'polypeptide(L)'
;MRNREESDGITPSINLSKSVLIIDLQKKIASLHMSEREKVLEEFWHRIENGKGSPLIEKNESGDYTVTFLYRSKEEVIVELDCNDLNEHKLDKDGKVRLFDRIPDTDIYLFTIENMPGEVIVPYGFTVNKQDVQDMLNKNTFHLPLCNLGNGETFLDIRNSSVLALPNANRDLNWYKGNIVKEQGNLYPQDIEDKKQGFGERRLWIYTPPDFNVKRKEPYKLMVITDGGTYAMIMKPHLDQQQVINPILRNTVVAFVGNVREGSVNYHPINLVENETNDDAEHRQYEFLEHSDAFYEAVIAPTIETLNMTHHFT
;
A
#
# COMPACT_ATOMS: atom_id res chain seq x y z
N MET A 1 40.45 -51.99 16.16
CA MET A 1 40.62 -50.53 16.26
C MET A 1 40.48 -49.97 14.86
N ARG A 2 39.33 -49.36 14.52
CA ARG A 2 39.11 -48.65 13.26
C ARG A 2 39.24 -47.16 13.58
N ASN A 3 40.21 -46.50 12.96
CA ASN A 3 40.39 -45.06 13.04
C ASN A 3 39.15 -44.37 12.46
N ARG A 4 38.46 -43.59 13.29
CA ARG A 4 37.51 -42.59 12.83
C ARG A 4 38.33 -41.44 12.27
N GLU A 5 38.31 -41.27 10.96
CA GLU A 5 38.72 -40.02 10.33
C GLU A 5 37.66 -38.98 10.70
N GLU A 6 38.00 -38.11 11.65
CA GLU A 6 37.32 -36.83 11.85
C GLU A 6 37.60 -35.99 10.61
N SER A 7 36.67 -36.02 9.65
CA SER A 7 36.69 -35.05 8.57
C SER A 7 36.24 -33.72 9.16
N ASP A 8 37.19 -32.83 9.38
CA ASP A 8 36.94 -31.39 9.58
C ASP A 8 36.31 -30.82 8.30
N GLY A 9 35.02 -31.07 8.15
CA GLY A 9 34.20 -30.48 7.10
C GLY A 9 34.06 -29.01 7.39
N ILE A 10 34.94 -28.20 6.81
CA ILE A 10 34.79 -26.74 6.75
C ILE A 10 33.53 -26.49 5.94
N THR A 11 32.39 -26.32 6.62
CA THR A 11 31.15 -25.91 5.99
C THR A 11 31.40 -24.52 5.38
N PRO A 12 31.27 -24.34 4.06
CA PRO A 12 31.52 -23.04 3.44
C PRO A 12 30.63 -21.99 4.11
N SER A 13 31.24 -20.91 4.60
CA SER A 13 30.51 -19.81 5.23
C SER A 13 29.57 -19.19 4.19
N ILE A 14 28.29 -19.51 4.27
CA ILE A 14 27.27 -18.91 3.41
C ILE A 14 27.20 -17.44 3.81
N ASN A 15 27.62 -16.55 2.90
CA ASN A 15 27.47 -15.12 3.11
C ASN A 15 25.99 -14.76 2.91
N LEU A 16 25.24 -14.73 4.01
CA LEU A 16 23.79 -14.53 4.00
C LEU A 16 23.39 -13.07 3.69
N SER A 17 24.31 -12.10 3.79
CA SER A 17 23.96 -10.70 3.59
C SER A 17 25.09 -9.91 2.93
N LYS A 18 24.72 -8.91 2.14
CA LYS A 18 25.65 -7.89 1.63
C LYS A 18 25.76 -6.67 2.54
N SER A 19 25.02 -6.65 3.65
CA SER A 19 25.12 -5.59 4.66
C SER A 19 26.45 -5.67 5.38
N VAL A 20 27.21 -4.57 5.39
CA VAL A 20 28.53 -4.52 6.05
C VAL A 20 28.37 -4.77 7.54
N LEU A 21 27.32 -4.19 8.14
CA LEU A 21 27.03 -4.39 9.56
C LEU A 21 26.76 -5.86 9.90
N ILE A 22 26.00 -6.57 9.06
CA ILE A 22 25.69 -7.99 9.29
C ILE A 22 26.91 -8.87 9.05
N ILE A 23 27.70 -8.60 8.01
CA ILE A 23 28.94 -9.33 7.73
C ILE A 23 29.91 -9.20 8.90
N ASP A 24 30.08 -8.00 9.45
CA ASP A 24 30.97 -7.75 10.59
C ASP A 24 30.45 -8.44 11.86
N LEU A 25 29.13 -8.44 12.07
CA LEU A 25 28.51 -9.18 13.17
C LEU A 25 28.78 -10.68 13.04
N GLN A 26 28.55 -11.27 11.86
CA GLN A 26 28.78 -12.70 11.60
C GLN A 26 30.24 -13.11 11.84
N LYS A 27 31.20 -12.30 11.37
CA LYS A 27 32.63 -12.53 11.64
C LYS A 27 32.95 -12.45 13.13
N LYS A 28 32.38 -11.47 13.83
CA LYS A 28 32.60 -11.28 15.27
C LYS A 28 32.03 -12.44 16.09
N ILE A 29 30.81 -12.91 15.81
CA ILE A 29 30.23 -14.02 16.56
C ILE A 29 30.93 -15.36 16.25
N ALA A 30 31.41 -15.56 15.01
CA ALA A 30 32.08 -16.79 14.62
C ALA A 30 33.34 -17.08 15.45
N SER A 31 34.07 -16.05 15.88
CA SER A 31 35.31 -16.17 16.65
C SER A 31 35.14 -16.22 18.18
N LEU A 32 33.93 -16.01 18.70
CA LEU A 32 33.68 -15.86 20.14
C LEU A 32 33.15 -17.14 20.81
N HIS A 33 33.38 -17.27 22.12
CA HIS A 33 32.72 -18.29 22.94
C HIS A 33 31.23 -17.96 23.17
N MET A 34 30.41 -18.99 23.47
CA MET A 34 28.94 -18.85 23.59
C MET A 34 28.48 -17.72 24.52
N SER A 35 29.11 -17.54 25.69
CA SER A 35 28.75 -16.47 26.63
C SER A 35 29.08 -15.06 26.11
N GLU A 36 30.14 -14.94 25.31
CA GLU A 36 30.54 -13.67 24.70
C GLU A 36 29.66 -13.35 23.49
N ARG A 37 29.25 -14.38 22.73
CA ARG A 37 28.30 -14.25 21.62
C ARG A 37 26.99 -13.64 22.06
N GLU A 38 26.39 -14.16 23.14
CA GLU A 38 25.11 -13.63 23.66
C GLU A 38 25.23 -12.14 24.00
N LYS A 39 26.31 -11.74 24.69
CA LYS A 39 26.56 -10.32 24.99
C LYS A 39 26.66 -9.47 23.72
N VAL A 40 27.37 -9.94 22.69
CA VAL A 40 27.51 -9.22 21.42
C VAL A 40 26.19 -9.12 20.66
N LEU A 41 25.34 -10.15 20.71
CA LEU A 41 24.01 -10.13 20.09
C LEU A 41 23.06 -9.17 20.81
N GLU A 42 23.08 -9.13 22.14
CA GLU A 42 22.28 -8.16 22.90
C GLU A 42 22.77 -6.72 22.67
N GLU A 43 24.09 -6.49 22.61
CA GLU A 43 24.65 -5.19 22.24
C GLU A 43 24.22 -4.77 20.82
N PHE A 44 24.16 -5.72 19.88
CA PHE A 44 23.67 -5.48 18.53
C PHE A 44 22.19 -5.03 18.55
N TRP A 45 21.30 -5.79 19.19
CA TRP A 45 19.88 -5.43 19.26
C TRP A 45 19.65 -4.10 19.96
N HIS A 46 20.35 -3.85 21.06
CA HIS A 46 20.31 -2.57 21.76
C HIS A 46 20.71 -1.41 20.85
N ARG A 47 21.72 -1.60 19.98
CA ARG A 47 22.12 -0.59 18.99
C ARG A 47 21.04 -0.40 17.91
N ILE A 48 20.38 -1.46 17.46
CA ILE A 48 19.28 -1.36 16.48
C ILE A 48 18.10 -0.59 17.06
N GLU A 49 17.60 -1.01 18.23
CA GLU A 49 16.43 -0.43 18.91
C GLU A 49 16.64 1.05 19.27
N ASN A 50 17.83 1.41 19.77
CA ASN A 50 18.15 2.79 20.13
C ASN A 50 18.64 3.64 18.96
N GLY A 51 19.02 2.99 17.85
CA GLY A 51 19.47 3.66 16.63
C GLY A 51 18.33 4.00 15.68
N LYS A 52 18.59 3.78 14.38
CA LYS A 52 17.63 4.00 13.30
C LYS A 52 16.58 2.89 13.17
N GLY A 53 16.75 1.77 13.90
CA GLY A 53 15.84 0.64 13.80
C GLY A 53 16.08 -0.25 12.58
N SER A 54 15.02 -0.97 12.20
CA SER A 54 14.91 -1.74 10.96
C SER A 54 14.07 -0.97 9.92
N PRO A 55 14.33 -1.11 8.62
CA PRO A 55 15.43 -1.89 8.04
C PRO A 55 16.78 -1.14 8.11
N LEU A 56 17.87 -1.89 8.02
CA LEU A 56 19.19 -1.32 7.77
C LEU A 56 19.27 -0.82 6.34
N ILE A 57 19.78 0.40 6.15
CA ILE A 57 19.88 1.06 4.85
C ILE A 57 21.34 1.49 4.63
N GLU A 58 21.98 0.89 3.63
CA GLU A 58 23.38 1.14 3.27
C GLU A 58 23.47 1.55 1.80
N LYS A 59 24.22 2.61 1.50
CA LYS A 59 24.44 3.06 0.12
C LYS A 59 25.56 2.22 -0.50
N ASN A 60 25.34 1.68 -1.69
CA ASN A 60 26.33 0.91 -2.43
C ASN A 60 27.23 1.81 -3.31
N GLU A 61 28.16 1.21 -4.05
CA GLU A 61 29.08 1.93 -4.94
C GLU A 61 28.40 2.57 -6.16
N SER A 62 27.29 2.02 -6.66
CA SER A 62 26.51 2.61 -7.77
C SER A 62 25.73 3.85 -7.34
N GLY A 63 25.53 4.02 -6.02
CA GLY A 63 24.74 5.09 -5.44
C GLY A 63 23.32 4.69 -5.09
N ASP A 64 22.93 3.46 -5.40
CA ASP A 64 21.69 2.83 -4.94
C ASP A 64 21.83 2.34 -3.49
N TYR A 65 20.79 1.68 -2.99
CA TYR A 65 20.74 1.23 -1.60
C TYR A 65 20.58 -0.28 -1.48
N THR A 66 21.28 -0.85 -0.50
CA THR A 66 21.01 -2.17 0.06
C THR A 66 20.15 -2.00 1.29
N VAL A 67 19.02 -2.70 1.31
CA VAL A 67 18.02 -2.67 2.39
C VAL A 67 17.97 -4.05 3.04
N THR A 68 18.28 -4.12 4.33
CA THR A 68 18.22 -5.37 5.10
C THR A 68 17.17 -5.25 6.20
N PHE A 69 16.06 -5.95 6.04
CA PHE A 69 15.02 -6.08 7.07
C PHE A 69 15.49 -7.06 8.14
N LEU A 70 15.17 -6.75 9.39
CA LEU A 70 15.55 -7.56 10.54
C LEU A 70 14.32 -8.02 11.30
N TYR A 71 14.33 -9.26 11.73
CA TYR A 71 13.34 -9.81 12.66
C TYR A 71 14.03 -10.58 13.78
N ARG A 72 13.54 -10.42 15.02
CA ARG A 72 14.12 -11.03 16.22
C ARG A 72 13.22 -12.14 16.75
N SER A 73 13.71 -13.37 16.81
CA SER A 73 13.03 -14.49 17.47
C SER A 73 13.99 -15.55 17.99
N LYS A 74 13.83 -15.95 19.25
CA LYS A 74 14.55 -17.08 19.85
C LYS A 74 14.02 -18.42 19.34
N GLU A 75 12.76 -18.45 18.92
CA GLU A 75 12.09 -19.62 18.37
C GLU A 75 12.35 -19.75 16.87
N GLU A 76 12.26 -20.98 16.37
CA GLU A 76 12.26 -21.25 14.94
C GLU A 76 10.90 -20.84 14.35
N VAL A 77 10.92 -19.86 13.44
CA VAL A 77 9.71 -19.28 12.85
C VAL A 77 9.91 -19.08 11.35
N ILE A 78 8.81 -19.08 10.61
CA ILE A 78 8.79 -18.69 9.20
C ILE A 78 8.42 -17.22 9.13
N VAL A 79 9.29 -16.41 8.53
CA VAL A 79 9.09 -14.96 8.38
C VAL A 79 9.13 -14.61 6.89
N GLU A 80 8.09 -13.91 6.45
CA GLU A 80 7.92 -13.40 5.09
C GLU A 80 7.81 -11.88 5.11
N LEU A 81 8.34 -11.20 4.09
CA LEU A 81 8.16 -9.77 3.91
C LEU A 81 6.80 -9.51 3.28
N ASP A 82 5.90 -8.82 3.99
CA ASP A 82 4.63 -8.39 3.44
C ASP A 82 4.72 -6.97 2.87
N CYS A 83 4.98 -6.87 1.57
CA CYS A 83 4.96 -5.61 0.84
C CYS A 83 4.61 -5.84 -0.63
N ASN A 84 3.44 -5.36 -1.08
CA ASN A 84 3.00 -5.53 -2.47
C ASN A 84 3.90 -4.79 -3.46
N ASP A 85 4.39 -3.60 -3.09
CA ASP A 85 5.24 -2.77 -3.93
C ASP A 85 6.65 -3.36 -4.14
N LEU A 86 7.03 -4.39 -3.36
CA LEU A 86 8.32 -5.09 -3.46
C LEU A 86 8.17 -6.52 -3.97
N ASN A 87 7.06 -6.86 -4.64
CA ASN A 87 6.79 -8.23 -5.09
C ASN A 87 7.90 -8.82 -5.97
N GLU A 88 8.49 -8.03 -6.88
CA GLU A 88 9.60 -8.50 -7.71
C GLU A 88 10.85 -8.91 -6.91
N HIS A 89 11.04 -8.30 -5.74
CA HIS A 89 12.15 -8.63 -4.83
C HIS A 89 11.80 -9.75 -3.85
N LYS A 90 10.49 -9.98 -3.60
CA LYS A 90 9.98 -11.04 -2.73
C LYS A 90 10.00 -12.40 -3.38
N LEU A 91 10.02 -12.49 -4.71
CA LEU A 91 10.03 -13.77 -5.41
C LEU A 91 11.48 -14.17 -5.77
N ASP A 92 11.76 -15.47 -5.69
CA ASP A 92 12.97 -16.04 -6.26
C ASP A 92 12.83 -16.24 -7.78
N LYS A 93 13.90 -16.75 -8.41
CA LYS A 93 13.94 -17.05 -9.85
C LYS A 93 12.88 -18.06 -10.32
N ASP A 94 12.33 -18.85 -9.40
CA ASP A 94 11.32 -19.87 -9.68
C ASP A 94 9.90 -19.37 -9.33
N GLY A 95 9.77 -18.07 -8.98
CA GLY A 95 8.50 -17.44 -8.62
C GLY A 95 8.00 -17.79 -7.23
N LYS A 96 8.84 -18.37 -6.36
CA LYS A 96 8.47 -18.69 -4.98
C LYS A 96 8.78 -17.53 -4.05
N VAL A 97 7.95 -17.37 -3.02
CA VAL A 97 8.17 -16.36 -1.98
C VAL A 97 9.48 -16.67 -1.24
N ARG A 98 10.39 -15.70 -1.21
CA ARG A 98 11.62 -15.71 -0.43
C ARG A 98 11.30 -15.49 1.03
N LEU A 99 11.87 -16.31 1.89
CA LEU A 99 11.76 -16.20 3.34
C LEU A 99 12.93 -15.41 3.90
N PHE A 100 12.83 -14.96 5.15
CA PHE A 100 13.99 -14.45 5.86
C PHE A 100 14.95 -15.59 6.19
N ASP A 101 16.25 -15.34 6.02
CA ASP A 101 17.31 -16.26 6.41
C ASP A 101 17.66 -16.05 7.87
N ARG A 102 17.73 -17.13 8.65
CA ARG A 102 18.21 -17.07 10.04
C ARG A 102 19.74 -17.16 10.06
N ILE A 103 20.41 -16.26 10.79
CA ILE A 103 21.84 -16.44 11.07
C ILE A 103 22.00 -17.61 12.05
N PRO A 104 22.78 -18.65 11.73
CA PRO A 104 22.92 -19.84 12.56
C PRO A 104 23.26 -19.53 14.02
N ASP A 105 22.62 -20.23 14.94
CA ASP A 105 22.80 -20.10 16.40
C ASP A 105 22.54 -18.68 16.97
N THR A 106 21.69 -17.89 16.30
CA THR A 106 21.26 -16.57 16.77
C THR A 106 19.73 -16.43 16.78
N ASP A 107 19.24 -15.31 17.31
CA ASP A 107 17.84 -14.90 17.23
C ASP A 107 17.57 -13.93 16.06
N ILE A 108 18.48 -13.82 15.09
CA ILE A 108 18.42 -12.85 13.99
C ILE A 108 17.94 -13.53 12.70
N TYR A 109 16.84 -13.02 12.16
CA TYR A 109 16.34 -13.30 10.82
C TYR A 109 16.55 -12.07 9.94
N LEU A 110 16.99 -12.27 8.69
CA LEU A 110 17.26 -11.18 7.76
C LEU A 110 16.64 -11.40 6.38
N PHE A 111 16.24 -10.31 5.74
CA PHE A 111 15.84 -10.29 4.34
C PHE A 111 16.51 -9.11 3.65
N THR A 112 17.34 -9.39 2.64
CA THR A 112 18.12 -8.36 1.96
C THR A 112 17.62 -8.13 0.54
N ILE A 113 17.43 -6.86 0.20
CA ILE A 113 17.17 -6.35 -1.15
C ILE A 113 18.33 -5.43 -1.55
N GLU A 114 18.81 -5.56 -2.77
CA GLU A 114 19.92 -4.79 -3.30
C GLU A 114 19.47 -3.87 -4.44
N ASN A 115 20.28 -2.84 -4.72
CA ASN A 115 20.09 -1.92 -5.83
C ASN A 115 18.72 -1.20 -5.79
N MET A 116 18.25 -0.87 -4.59
CA MET A 116 17.03 -0.11 -4.38
C MET A 116 17.26 1.37 -4.74
N PRO A 117 16.43 1.97 -5.61
CA PRO A 117 16.51 3.40 -5.92
C PRO A 117 16.32 4.26 -4.66
N GLY A 118 17.06 5.36 -4.54
CA GLY A 118 17.07 6.17 -3.32
C GLY A 118 15.74 6.87 -2.97
N GLU A 119 14.82 6.94 -3.92
CA GLU A 119 13.52 7.60 -3.85
C GLU A 119 12.38 6.71 -3.34
N VAL A 120 12.65 5.41 -3.09
CA VAL A 120 11.61 4.46 -2.68
C VAL A 120 11.04 4.82 -1.31
N ILE A 121 9.71 4.87 -1.24
CA ILE A 121 8.94 4.93 -0.02
C ILE A 121 7.74 3.99 -0.13
N VAL A 122 7.69 2.98 0.73
CA VAL A 122 6.66 1.92 0.66
C VAL A 122 6.25 1.47 2.06
N PRO A 123 4.95 1.22 2.30
CA PRO A 123 4.51 0.52 3.50
C PRO A 123 4.89 -0.96 3.42
N TYR A 124 5.26 -1.54 4.55
CA TYR A 124 5.54 -2.97 4.66
C TYR A 124 5.13 -3.51 6.03
N GLY A 125 4.98 -4.82 6.13
CA GLY A 125 4.87 -5.59 7.36
C GLY A 125 5.62 -6.91 7.23
N PHE A 126 5.43 -7.80 8.19
CA PHE A 126 5.87 -9.18 8.08
C PHE A 126 4.69 -10.12 8.26
N THR A 127 4.79 -11.30 7.66
CA THR A 127 3.93 -12.43 8.01
C THR A 127 4.80 -13.45 8.75
N VAL A 128 4.50 -13.67 10.04
CA VAL A 128 5.23 -14.62 10.90
C VAL A 128 4.31 -15.79 11.21
N ASN A 129 4.68 -16.99 10.78
CA ASN A 129 3.83 -18.18 10.91
C ASN A 129 2.38 -17.93 10.44
N LYS A 130 2.22 -17.22 9.31
CA LYS A 130 0.93 -16.81 8.71
C LYS A 130 0.13 -15.77 9.50
N GLN A 131 0.75 -15.08 10.44
CA GLN A 131 0.14 -13.96 11.16
C GLN A 131 0.81 -12.65 10.77
N ASP A 132 0.01 -11.64 10.43
CA ASP A 132 0.54 -10.33 10.07
C ASP A 132 1.01 -9.60 11.33
N VAL A 133 2.25 -9.14 11.27
CA VAL A 133 2.90 -8.40 12.36
C VAL A 133 3.60 -7.16 11.81
N GLN A 134 3.56 -6.10 12.60
CA GLN A 134 4.31 -4.88 12.32
C GLN A 134 5.81 -5.09 12.62
N ASP A 135 6.69 -4.43 11.88
CA ASP A 135 8.10 -4.36 12.28
C ASP A 135 8.24 -3.43 13.50
N MET A 136 8.33 -4.05 14.67
CA MET A 136 8.50 -3.37 15.96
C MET A 136 9.84 -2.62 16.09
N LEU A 137 10.83 -2.92 15.24
CA LEU A 137 12.11 -2.23 15.21
C LEU A 137 12.04 -0.97 14.33
N ASN A 138 11.00 -0.80 13.53
CA ASN A 138 10.79 0.42 12.74
C ASN A 138 9.87 1.40 13.48
N LYS A 139 10.41 2.57 13.81
CA LYS A 139 9.64 3.63 14.50
C LYS A 139 8.69 4.38 13.58
N ASN A 140 8.83 4.24 12.25
CA ASN A 140 7.98 4.90 11.28
C ASN A 140 6.77 4.01 10.97
N THR A 141 5.59 4.53 11.28
CA THR A 141 4.31 3.86 11.05
C THR A 141 3.61 4.44 9.83
N PHE A 142 2.95 3.58 9.07
CA PHE A 142 2.14 4.00 7.93
C PHE A 142 0.75 4.38 8.41
N HIS A 143 0.28 5.57 8.01
CA HIS A 143 -1.07 6.03 8.32
C HIS A 143 -1.72 6.48 7.02
N LEU A 144 -2.64 5.67 6.50
CA LEU A 144 -3.39 6.03 5.31
C LEU A 144 -4.62 6.84 5.71
N PRO A 145 -4.72 8.12 5.31
CA PRO A 145 -5.96 8.85 5.47
C PRO A 145 -7.02 8.22 4.57
N LEU A 146 -8.14 7.83 5.15
CA LEU A 146 -9.30 7.26 4.46
C LEU A 146 -10.54 8.11 4.72
N CYS A 147 -11.49 8.07 3.80
CA CYS A 147 -12.80 8.66 3.96
C CYS A 147 -13.85 7.61 4.26
N ASN A 148 -14.64 7.83 5.31
CA ASN A 148 -15.84 7.04 5.56
C ASN A 148 -16.92 7.43 4.54
N LEU A 149 -17.27 6.50 3.66
CA LEU A 149 -18.24 6.72 2.57
C LEU A 149 -19.67 7.02 3.04
N GLY A 150 -20.00 6.74 4.31
CA GLY A 150 -21.33 6.96 4.86
C GLY A 150 -21.56 8.39 5.36
N ASN A 151 -20.53 9.03 5.93
CA ASN A 151 -20.63 10.38 6.50
C ASN A 151 -19.64 11.39 5.89
N GLY A 152 -18.74 10.95 5.01
CA GLY A 152 -17.74 11.79 4.35
C GLY A 152 -16.53 12.16 5.22
N GLU A 153 -16.47 11.71 6.47
CA GLU A 153 -15.40 12.07 7.41
C GLU A 153 -14.08 11.40 7.01
N THR A 154 -12.99 12.17 7.04
CA THR A 154 -11.64 11.65 6.87
C THR A 154 -11.08 11.21 8.22
N PHE A 155 -10.50 10.02 8.28
CA PHE A 155 -9.82 9.45 9.45
C PHE A 155 -8.49 8.82 9.06
N LEU A 156 -7.60 8.57 10.03
CA LEU A 156 -6.37 7.82 9.79
C LEU A 156 -6.62 6.36 10.09
N ASP A 157 -6.49 5.50 9.08
CA ASP A 157 -6.54 4.07 9.30
C ASP A 157 -5.30 3.63 10.08
N ILE A 158 -5.53 2.85 11.15
CA ILE A 158 -4.45 2.24 11.92
C ILE A 158 -4.15 0.92 11.24
N ARG A 159 -3.33 0.96 10.18
CA ARG A 159 -2.66 -0.25 9.71
C ARG A 159 -1.44 -0.51 10.57
N ASN A 160 -1.29 -1.76 11.00
CA ASN A 160 -0.09 -2.26 11.65
C ASN A 160 1.03 -2.44 10.61
N SER A 161 1.35 -1.39 9.85
CA SER A 161 2.37 -1.39 8.82
C SER A 161 3.47 -0.40 9.19
N SER A 162 4.70 -0.82 8.96
CA SER A 162 5.89 0.01 9.05
C SER A 162 6.18 0.66 7.70
N VAL A 163 7.04 1.69 7.66
CA VAL A 163 7.39 2.35 6.39
C VAL A 163 8.87 2.24 6.11
N LEU A 164 9.21 1.72 4.92
CA LEU A 164 10.53 1.89 4.33
C LEU A 164 10.55 3.26 3.64
N ALA A 165 11.45 4.15 4.06
CA ALA A 165 11.64 5.46 3.43
C ALA A 165 13.13 5.69 3.17
N LEU A 166 13.56 5.50 1.93
CA LEU A 166 14.96 5.68 1.54
C LEU A 166 15.38 7.16 1.55
N PRO A 167 16.69 7.46 1.60
CA PRO A 167 17.16 8.81 1.93
C PRO A 167 16.75 9.92 0.96
N ASN A 168 16.48 9.60 -0.31
CA ASN A 168 16.05 10.57 -1.31
C ASN A 168 14.53 10.54 -1.56
N ALA A 169 13.78 9.74 -0.80
CA ALA A 169 12.35 9.61 -0.97
C ALA A 169 11.62 10.90 -0.57
N ASN A 170 10.53 11.20 -1.28
CA ASN A 170 9.68 12.34 -0.95
C ASN A 170 8.86 12.03 0.31
N ARG A 171 9.32 12.54 1.46
CA ARG A 171 8.66 12.39 2.76
C ARG A 171 7.55 13.41 3.02
N ASP A 172 7.29 14.30 2.07
CA ASP A 172 6.22 15.28 2.20
C ASP A 172 4.84 14.72 1.83
N LEU A 173 4.78 13.44 1.45
CA LEU A 173 3.53 12.73 1.20
C LEU A 173 2.69 12.60 2.47
N ASN A 174 1.40 12.93 2.39
CA ASN A 174 0.52 12.99 3.55
C ASN A 174 0.33 11.65 4.26
N TRP A 175 0.34 10.53 3.52
CA TRP A 175 0.24 9.19 4.09
C TRP A 175 1.50 8.79 4.89
N TYR A 176 2.64 9.43 4.63
CA TYR A 176 3.83 9.27 5.46
C TYR A 176 3.73 10.09 6.75
N LYS A 177 3.13 11.28 6.68
CA LYS A 177 3.03 12.19 7.83
C LYS A 177 1.86 11.88 8.76
N GLY A 178 0.90 11.05 8.33
CA GLY A 178 -0.30 10.73 9.11
C GLY A 178 -1.09 11.97 9.48
N ASN A 179 -1.19 12.94 8.56
CA ASN A 179 -1.89 14.20 8.82
C ASN A 179 -3.18 14.27 8.00
N ILE A 180 -4.23 14.74 8.67
CA ILE A 180 -5.49 15.11 8.04
C ILE A 180 -5.51 16.63 7.90
N VAL A 181 -5.76 17.13 6.70
CA VAL A 181 -5.87 18.57 6.46
C VAL A 181 -7.12 19.14 7.15
N LYS A 182 -7.00 20.38 7.66
CA LYS A 182 -8.07 21.03 8.43
C LYS A 182 -9.25 21.46 7.56
N GLU A 183 -8.97 22.00 6.38
CA GLU A 183 -10.00 22.37 5.40
C GLU A 183 -10.32 21.15 4.56
N GLN A 184 -11.56 20.71 4.62
CA GLN A 184 -12.02 19.50 3.96
C GLN A 184 -13.22 19.80 3.08
N GLY A 185 -13.22 19.18 1.91
CA GLY A 185 -14.39 19.09 1.06
C GLY A 185 -15.42 18.14 1.63
N ASN A 186 -16.61 18.20 1.06
CA ASN A 186 -17.72 17.32 1.40
C ASN A 186 -17.78 16.15 0.41
N LEU A 187 -18.34 15.03 0.86
CA LEU A 187 -18.62 13.87 0.02
C LEU A 187 -20.07 13.46 0.20
N TYR A 188 -20.85 13.52 -0.87
CA TYR A 188 -22.28 13.23 -0.84
C TYR A 188 -22.55 11.92 -1.58
N PRO A 189 -23.15 10.91 -0.92
CA PRO A 189 -23.63 9.73 -1.62
C PRO A 189 -24.92 10.07 -2.37
N GLN A 190 -25.06 9.56 -3.59
CA GLN A 190 -26.29 9.64 -4.39
C GLN A 190 -26.52 8.29 -5.07
N ASP A 191 -27.68 7.70 -4.87
CA ASP A 191 -28.08 6.52 -5.63
C ASP A 191 -28.73 6.96 -6.95
N ILE A 192 -28.30 6.34 -8.05
CA ILE A 192 -28.85 6.54 -9.39
C ILE A 192 -29.39 5.21 -9.91
N GLU A 193 -30.47 5.28 -10.68
CA GLU A 193 -31.10 4.12 -11.31
C GLU A 193 -31.47 4.49 -12.74
N ASP A 194 -30.80 3.88 -13.72
CA ASP A 194 -31.21 3.97 -15.12
C ASP A 194 -31.38 2.59 -15.74
N LYS A 195 -32.62 2.11 -15.70
CA LYS A 195 -33.04 0.86 -16.33
C LYS A 195 -33.20 0.99 -17.85
N LYS A 196 -33.43 2.18 -18.39
CA LYS A 196 -33.71 2.38 -19.82
C LYS A 196 -32.44 2.26 -20.66
N GLN A 197 -31.32 2.73 -20.11
CA GLN A 197 -30.04 2.77 -20.79
C GLN A 197 -29.12 1.61 -20.40
N GLY A 198 -29.63 0.64 -19.61
CA GLY A 198 -28.84 -0.50 -19.15
C GLY A 198 -27.82 -0.17 -18.07
N PHE A 199 -27.79 1.06 -17.56
CA PHE A 199 -26.78 1.50 -16.59
C PHE A 199 -26.94 0.87 -15.20
N GLY A 200 -28.16 0.40 -14.90
CA GLY A 200 -28.51 -0.28 -13.66
C GLY A 200 -28.70 0.67 -12.48
N GLU A 201 -28.72 0.08 -11.28
CA GLU A 201 -28.63 0.82 -10.02
C GLU A 201 -27.15 0.97 -9.66
N ARG A 202 -26.72 2.20 -9.37
CA ARG A 202 -25.35 2.51 -8.91
C ARG A 202 -25.39 3.53 -7.80
N ARG A 203 -24.35 3.50 -6.96
CA ARG A 203 -24.07 4.57 -6.02
C ARG A 203 -22.99 5.48 -6.58
N LEU A 204 -23.26 6.78 -6.58
CA LEU A 204 -22.30 7.84 -6.80
C LEU A 204 -21.81 8.38 -5.46
N TRP A 205 -20.57 8.85 -5.42
CA TRP A 205 -20.08 9.75 -4.38
C TRP A 205 -19.61 11.03 -5.03
N ILE A 206 -20.19 12.16 -4.65
CA ILE A 206 -19.89 13.46 -5.24
C ILE A 206 -19.04 14.24 -4.24
N TYR A 207 -17.78 14.46 -4.60
CA TYR A 207 -16.86 15.30 -3.85
C TYR A 207 -16.97 16.76 -4.28
N THR A 208 -17.14 17.67 -3.32
CA THR A 208 -17.04 19.11 -3.53
C THR A 208 -15.88 19.69 -2.74
N PRO A 209 -15.08 20.62 -3.29
CA PRO A 209 -13.96 21.22 -2.57
C PRO A 209 -14.41 22.01 -1.32
N PRO A 210 -13.51 22.30 -0.36
CA PRO A 210 -13.84 23.01 0.88
C PRO A 210 -14.51 24.38 0.66
N ASP A 211 -14.16 25.06 -0.44
CA ASP A 211 -14.67 26.38 -0.83
C ASP A 211 -15.79 26.31 -1.88
N PHE A 212 -16.48 25.16 -2.00
CA PHE A 212 -17.55 24.98 -2.97
C PHE A 212 -18.70 25.98 -2.79
N ASN A 213 -19.06 26.67 -3.87
CA ASN A 213 -20.13 27.66 -3.89
C ASN A 213 -20.91 27.60 -5.22
N VAL A 214 -22.15 27.10 -5.16
CA VAL A 214 -23.04 27.00 -6.33
C VAL A 214 -23.32 28.34 -7.02
N LYS A 215 -23.20 29.47 -6.30
CA LYS A 215 -23.43 30.82 -6.83
C LYS A 215 -22.17 31.45 -7.44
N ARG A 216 -21.05 30.72 -7.50
CA ARG A 216 -19.81 31.20 -8.12
C ARG A 216 -20.06 31.55 -9.58
N LYS A 217 -19.53 32.70 -10.02
CA LYS A 217 -19.67 33.19 -11.41
C LYS A 217 -18.99 32.24 -12.42
N GLU A 218 -17.83 31.73 -12.07
CA GLU A 218 -17.10 30.77 -12.88
C GLU A 218 -17.51 29.34 -12.51
N PRO A 219 -17.79 28.46 -13.47
CA PRO A 219 -18.19 27.09 -13.18
C PRO A 219 -17.04 26.28 -12.55
N TYR A 220 -17.41 25.25 -11.80
CA TYR A 220 -16.48 24.21 -11.37
C TYR A 220 -16.19 23.27 -12.54
N LYS A 221 -14.99 22.70 -12.56
CA LYS A 221 -14.68 21.56 -13.43
C LYS A 221 -15.34 20.31 -12.83
N LEU A 222 -15.78 19.40 -13.68
CA LEU A 222 -16.25 18.08 -13.27
C LEU A 222 -15.24 17.03 -13.74
N MET A 223 -14.79 16.19 -12.81
CA MET A 223 -14.02 14.99 -13.07
C MET A 223 -14.88 13.78 -12.73
N VAL A 224 -14.81 12.73 -13.55
CA VAL A 224 -15.57 11.51 -13.30
C VAL A 224 -14.61 10.33 -13.21
N ILE A 225 -14.79 9.50 -12.18
CA ILE A 225 -13.90 8.38 -11.85
C ILE A 225 -14.77 7.14 -11.64
N THR A 226 -14.49 6.05 -12.35
CA THR A 226 -15.16 4.75 -12.16
C THR A 226 -14.61 4.03 -10.93
N ASP A 227 -15.18 2.88 -10.54
CA ASP A 227 -14.81 2.17 -9.29
C ASP A 227 -14.91 3.05 -8.05
N GLY A 228 -15.96 3.88 -8.05
CA GLY A 228 -16.06 5.05 -7.21
C GLY A 228 -16.00 4.79 -5.71
N GLY A 229 -16.45 3.62 -5.24
CA GLY A 229 -16.39 3.29 -3.81
C GLY A 229 -14.96 3.23 -3.29
N THR A 230 -14.08 2.51 -4.00
CA THR A 230 -12.66 2.38 -3.64
C THR A 230 -11.95 3.72 -3.77
N TYR A 231 -12.15 4.43 -4.89
CA TYR A 231 -11.46 5.68 -5.14
C TYR A 231 -11.94 6.83 -4.25
N ALA A 232 -13.25 6.96 -3.98
CA ALA A 232 -13.76 8.00 -3.09
C ALA A 232 -13.15 7.88 -1.69
N MET A 233 -13.02 6.65 -1.18
CA MET A 233 -12.45 6.36 0.12
C MET A 233 -10.99 6.82 0.23
N ILE A 234 -10.17 6.58 -0.79
CA ILE A 234 -8.72 6.85 -0.74
C ILE A 234 -8.37 8.25 -1.27
N MET A 235 -9.09 8.74 -2.29
CA MET A 235 -8.75 9.98 -2.98
C MET A 235 -9.29 11.22 -2.29
N LYS A 236 -10.42 11.18 -1.56
CA LYS A 236 -10.94 12.39 -0.91
C LYS A 236 -9.89 13.10 -0.04
N PRO A 237 -9.18 12.41 0.88
CA PRO A 237 -8.17 13.08 1.70
C PRO A 237 -7.01 13.68 0.88
N HIS A 238 -6.67 13.06 -0.24
CA HIS A 238 -5.70 13.60 -1.19
C HIS A 238 -6.25 14.83 -1.91
N LEU A 239 -7.50 14.78 -2.38
CA LEU A 239 -8.17 15.90 -3.03
C LEU A 239 -8.25 17.11 -2.09
N ASP A 240 -8.61 16.90 -0.82
CA ASP A 240 -8.65 17.96 0.21
C ASP A 240 -7.31 18.71 0.27
N GLN A 241 -6.17 18.00 0.24
CA GLN A 241 -4.85 18.61 0.18
C GLN A 241 -4.57 19.30 -1.16
N GLN A 242 -4.87 18.62 -2.27
CA GLN A 242 -4.51 19.10 -3.60
C GLN A 242 -5.27 20.35 -4.02
N GLN A 243 -6.46 20.61 -3.47
CA GLN A 243 -7.19 21.86 -3.74
C GLN A 243 -6.38 23.11 -3.37
N VAL A 244 -5.51 23.02 -2.35
CA VAL A 244 -4.69 24.13 -1.87
C VAL A 244 -3.44 24.34 -2.72
N ILE A 245 -2.79 23.25 -3.13
CA ILE A 245 -1.43 23.30 -3.71
C ILE A 245 -1.41 23.14 -5.24
N ASN A 246 -2.45 22.54 -5.83
CA ASN A 246 -2.47 22.21 -7.25
C ASN A 246 -3.50 23.06 -8.00
N PRO A 247 -3.07 24.06 -8.79
CA PRO A 247 -3.98 24.95 -9.51
C PRO A 247 -4.82 24.23 -10.58
N ILE A 248 -4.34 23.09 -11.11
CA ILE A 248 -5.08 22.28 -12.07
C ILE A 248 -6.23 21.56 -11.39
N LEU A 249 -6.09 21.14 -10.14
CA LEU A 249 -7.15 20.46 -9.39
C LEU A 249 -8.06 21.42 -8.63
N ARG A 250 -7.64 22.67 -8.42
CA ARG A 250 -8.47 23.71 -7.82
C ARG A 250 -9.80 23.88 -8.54
N ASN A 251 -10.88 24.08 -7.78
CA ASN A 251 -12.26 24.24 -8.29
C ASN A 251 -12.74 23.04 -9.11
N THR A 252 -12.39 21.83 -8.68
CA THR A 252 -12.85 20.58 -9.31
C THR A 252 -13.79 19.84 -8.39
N VAL A 253 -14.98 19.55 -8.88
CA VAL A 253 -15.92 18.57 -8.32
C VAL A 253 -15.58 17.21 -8.92
N VAL A 254 -15.65 16.16 -8.11
CA VAL A 254 -15.37 14.80 -8.57
C VAL A 254 -16.60 13.92 -8.34
N ALA A 255 -17.10 13.28 -9.40
CA ALA A 255 -18.13 12.25 -9.31
C ALA A 255 -17.47 10.87 -9.37
N PHE A 256 -17.49 10.16 -8.26
CA PHE A 256 -17.03 8.78 -8.16
C PHE A 256 -18.19 7.84 -8.45
N VAL A 257 -18.14 7.13 -9.58
CA VAL A 257 -19.19 6.24 -10.06
C VAL A 257 -18.94 4.82 -9.56
N GLY A 258 -19.79 4.34 -8.65
CA GLY A 258 -19.73 2.97 -8.15
C GLY A 258 -20.04 1.91 -9.20
N ASN A 259 -19.73 0.68 -8.83
CA ASN A 259 -20.06 -0.49 -9.64
C ASN A 259 -21.57 -0.71 -9.68
N VAL A 260 -22.03 -1.36 -10.76
CA VAL A 260 -23.42 -1.79 -10.91
C VAL A 260 -23.78 -2.67 -9.72
N ARG A 261 -24.92 -2.38 -9.09
CA ARG A 261 -25.46 -3.23 -8.05
C ARG A 261 -25.85 -4.57 -8.68
N GLU A 262 -25.41 -5.66 -8.07
CA GLU A 262 -25.76 -7.01 -8.53
C GLU A 262 -27.28 -7.18 -8.68
N GLY A 263 -27.71 -7.68 -9.84
CA GLY A 263 -29.12 -7.90 -10.18
C GLY A 263 -29.90 -6.66 -10.66
N SER A 264 -29.28 -5.48 -10.72
CA SER A 264 -29.96 -4.26 -11.17
C SER A 264 -30.00 -4.05 -12.69
N VAL A 265 -29.22 -4.86 -13.43
CA VAL A 265 -29.24 -4.94 -14.89
C VAL A 265 -29.68 -6.33 -15.31
N ASN A 266 -30.57 -6.40 -16.30
CA ASN A 266 -30.85 -7.67 -16.99
C ASN A 266 -29.66 -7.98 -17.88
N TYR A 267 -28.60 -8.56 -17.29
CA TYR A 267 -27.45 -8.99 -18.04
C TYR A 267 -27.86 -10.17 -18.92
N HIS A 268 -27.98 -9.95 -20.22
CA HIS A 268 -27.85 -11.01 -21.18
C HIS A 268 -26.35 -11.15 -21.44
N PRO A 269 -25.68 -12.22 -20.95
CA PRO A 269 -24.34 -12.50 -21.42
C PRO A 269 -24.44 -12.61 -22.94
N ILE A 270 -23.92 -11.60 -23.64
CA ILE A 270 -23.61 -11.79 -25.04
C ILE A 270 -22.44 -12.77 -24.97
N ASN A 271 -22.73 -14.05 -25.18
CA ASN A 271 -21.74 -15.08 -25.40
C ASN A 271 -20.91 -14.67 -26.62
N LEU A 272 -19.91 -13.81 -26.43
CA LEU A 272 -18.98 -13.40 -27.48
C LEU A 272 -17.92 -14.48 -27.73
N VAL A 273 -17.93 -15.57 -26.94
CA VAL A 273 -17.10 -16.74 -27.15
C VAL A 273 -17.95 -17.99 -26.89
N GLU A 274 -18.54 -18.56 -27.94
CA GLU A 274 -19.38 -19.77 -27.87
C GLU A 274 -18.68 -21.05 -27.36
N ASN A 275 -17.48 -21.00 -26.76
CA ASN A 275 -16.73 -22.21 -26.38
C ASN A 275 -15.81 -22.14 -25.15
N GLU A 276 -15.88 -21.13 -24.27
CA GLU A 276 -15.09 -21.14 -23.04
C GLU A 276 -15.96 -21.18 -21.78
N THR A 277 -15.51 -22.02 -20.84
CA THR A 277 -16.26 -22.59 -19.73
C THR A 277 -16.29 -21.68 -18.50
N ASN A 278 -17.50 -21.43 -17.97
CA ASN A 278 -17.87 -21.28 -16.56
C ASN A 278 -16.83 -20.74 -15.55
N ASP A 279 -16.27 -19.55 -15.78
CA ASP A 279 -15.75 -18.72 -14.68
C ASP A 279 -15.85 -17.21 -14.96
N ASP A 280 -17.04 -16.75 -15.39
CA ASP A 280 -17.31 -15.35 -15.76
C ASP A 280 -17.62 -14.41 -14.57
N ALA A 281 -17.14 -14.73 -13.37
CA ALA A 281 -17.27 -13.81 -12.24
C ALA A 281 -16.43 -12.53 -12.42
N GLU A 282 -15.36 -12.59 -13.21
CA GLU A 282 -14.41 -11.49 -13.40
C GLU A 282 -14.74 -10.55 -14.58
N HIS A 283 -15.71 -10.88 -15.45
CA HIS A 283 -16.03 -10.08 -16.64
C HIS A 283 -17.24 -9.14 -16.46
N ARG A 284 -17.73 -8.96 -15.22
CA ARG A 284 -18.88 -8.09 -14.90
C ARG A 284 -18.64 -6.58 -15.08
N GLN A 285 -17.43 -6.14 -15.46
CA GLN A 285 -17.00 -4.75 -15.29
C GLN A 285 -16.88 -3.91 -16.57
N TYR A 286 -16.98 -4.50 -17.75
CA TYR A 286 -16.72 -3.77 -19.00
C TYR A 286 -17.88 -3.86 -19.98
N GLU A 287 -19.02 -3.27 -19.62
CA GLU A 287 -19.83 -2.66 -20.68
C GLU A 287 -19.05 -1.46 -21.20
N PHE A 288 -18.50 -1.58 -22.40
CA PHE A 288 -18.04 -0.45 -23.17
C PHE A 288 -19.22 0.51 -23.33
N LEU A 289 -19.22 1.59 -22.56
CA LEU A 289 -20.14 2.71 -22.77
C LEU A 289 -19.79 3.37 -24.11
N GLU A 290 -20.32 2.84 -25.22
CA GLU A 290 -20.40 3.56 -26.50
C GLU A 290 -21.46 4.69 -26.45
N HIS A 291 -21.62 5.35 -25.30
CA HIS A 291 -22.76 6.23 -25.06
C HIS A 291 -22.36 7.47 -24.26
N SER A 292 -21.85 8.50 -24.96
CA SER A 292 -21.64 9.82 -24.35
C SER A 292 -22.93 10.40 -23.78
N ASP A 293 -24.05 10.24 -24.51
CA ASP A 293 -25.32 10.84 -24.15
C ASP A 293 -25.99 10.06 -23.03
N ALA A 294 -25.95 8.72 -23.08
CA ALA A 294 -26.49 7.89 -22.00
C ALA A 294 -25.71 8.11 -20.69
N PHE A 295 -24.38 8.11 -20.75
CA PHE A 295 -23.55 8.40 -19.58
C PHE A 295 -23.78 9.82 -19.06
N TYR A 296 -23.98 10.79 -19.96
CA TYR A 296 -24.33 12.14 -19.56
C TYR A 296 -25.65 12.18 -18.78
N GLU A 297 -26.71 11.58 -19.33
CA GLU A 297 -28.03 11.54 -18.70
C GLU A 297 -28.07 10.73 -17.40
N ALA A 298 -27.32 9.62 -17.32
CA ALA A 298 -27.34 8.74 -16.16
C ALA A 298 -26.42 9.21 -15.02
N VAL A 299 -25.32 9.91 -15.34
CA VAL A 299 -24.28 10.28 -14.36
C VAL A 299 -24.10 11.79 -14.26
N ILE A 300 -23.88 12.47 -15.38
CA ILE A 300 -23.49 13.89 -15.37
C ILE A 300 -24.66 14.78 -14.97
N ALA A 301 -25.81 14.65 -15.62
CA ALA A 301 -26.98 15.48 -15.36
C ALA A 301 -27.51 15.32 -13.92
N PRO A 302 -27.68 14.10 -13.37
CA PRO A 302 -28.08 13.91 -11.97
C PRO A 302 -27.06 14.45 -10.98
N THR A 303 -25.76 14.37 -11.29
CA THR A 303 -24.70 14.98 -10.47
C THR A 303 -24.88 16.50 -10.42
N ILE A 304 -25.08 17.16 -11.57
CA ILE A 304 -25.29 18.62 -11.65
C ILE A 304 -26.56 19.02 -10.88
N GLU A 305 -27.64 18.26 -11.02
CA GLU A 305 -28.91 18.52 -10.31
C GLU A 305 -28.73 18.45 -8.79
N THR A 306 -28.10 17.40 -8.28
CA THR A 306 -27.83 17.23 -6.84
C THR A 306 -26.98 18.37 -6.27
N LEU A 307 -25.96 18.80 -7.00
CA LEU A 307 -25.13 19.93 -6.62
C LEU A 307 -25.93 21.23 -6.51
N ASN A 308 -26.95 21.43 -7.35
CA ASN A 308 -27.83 22.58 -7.27
C ASN A 308 -28.83 22.47 -6.10
N MET A 309 -29.40 21.29 -5.86
CA MET A 309 -30.41 21.07 -4.81
C MET A 309 -29.86 21.17 -3.39
N THR A 310 -28.68 20.59 -3.14
CA THR A 310 -28.10 20.45 -1.79
C THR A 310 -27.82 21.83 -1.14
N HIS A 311 -27.65 22.88 -1.94
CA HIS A 311 -27.34 24.23 -1.49
C HIS A 311 -28.52 25.21 -1.49
N HIS A 312 -29.73 24.74 -1.76
CA HIS A 312 -30.96 25.52 -1.55
C HIS A 312 -31.49 25.42 -0.10
N PHE A 313 -30.96 24.50 0.71
CA PHE A 313 -31.44 24.21 2.08
C PHE A 313 -30.48 24.65 3.21
N THR A 314 -29.43 25.40 2.88
CA THR A 314 -28.48 26.01 3.82
C THR A 314 -28.40 27.52 3.60
#